data_AF-A0A3N9MPE4-F1
#
_entry.id   AF-A0A3N9MPE4-F1
#
_cell.length_a   1.000
_cell.length_b   1.000
_cell.length_c   1.000
_cell.angle_alpha   90.00
_cell.angle_beta   90.00
_cell.angle_gamma   90.00
#
_symmetry.space_group_name_H-M   'P 1'
#
loop_
_entity.id
_entity.type
_entity.pdbx_description
1 polymer ?
#
loop_
_entity_poly.entity_id
_entity_poly.type
_entity_poly.pdbx_seq_one_letter_code
_entity_poly.pdbx_strand_id
1 'polypeptide(L)'
;MPKKIPQDILEILQAVTAKRAKTVIDHIIEHGHITTEELKEQYGYNHPPRAARDVREQGIPLETFNVKDSTGRAIGAYRFGKWEDFRADKLKGRHAFSKQFKKDLVEEYGEQCLVCSAAFEERYLQIDHRIPYQVAGDDPKPNRNLAHYMLVCSSCNRAKSWSCEHCTNWLTKHDPAICEECYWASPLDYNHIAMRDIRRLAMVWQDEEVSQYDGIKKLAAIGDEDMPTFVKNLIRKQLKR
;
A
#
# COMPACT_ATOMS: atom_id res chain seq x y z
N MET A 1 -23.20 27.22 1.43
CA MET A 1 -22.69 27.51 0.07
C MET A 1 -21.38 26.76 -0.09
N PRO A 2 -21.19 25.95 -1.15
CA PRO A 2 -19.91 25.28 -1.37
C PRO A 2 -18.82 26.36 -1.46
N LYS A 3 -17.70 26.17 -0.74
CA LYS A 3 -16.54 27.06 -0.84
C LYS A 3 -16.19 27.18 -2.31
N LYS A 4 -16.18 28.41 -2.84
CA LYS A 4 -15.89 28.67 -4.25
C LYS A 4 -14.51 28.06 -4.57
N ILE A 5 -14.49 27.06 -5.44
CA ILE A 5 -13.25 26.41 -5.88
C ILE A 5 -12.48 27.45 -6.73
N PRO A 6 -11.20 27.74 -6.42
CA PRO A 6 -10.37 28.62 -7.25
C PRO A 6 -10.30 28.12 -8.70
N GLN A 7 -10.23 29.04 -9.66
CA GLN A 7 -10.33 28.70 -11.09
C GLN A 7 -9.18 27.81 -11.57
N ASP A 8 -7.97 28.10 -11.10
CA ASP A 8 -6.76 27.30 -11.32
C ASP A 8 -6.91 25.87 -10.78
N ILE A 9 -7.51 25.71 -9.60
CA ILE A 9 -7.80 24.39 -9.03
C ILE A 9 -8.91 23.67 -9.82
N LEU A 10 -9.94 24.39 -10.26
CA LEU A 10 -11.02 23.80 -11.04
C LEU A 10 -10.53 23.21 -12.36
N GLU A 11 -9.60 23.90 -13.04
CA GLU A 11 -8.96 23.41 -14.26
C GLU A 11 -8.18 22.11 -14.00
N ILE A 12 -7.45 22.04 -12.89
CA ILE A 12 -6.74 20.83 -12.46
C ILE A 12 -7.71 19.66 -12.23
N LEU A 13 -8.81 19.90 -11.51
CA LEU A 13 -9.82 18.89 -11.23
C LEU A 13 -10.47 18.36 -12.52
N GLN A 14 -10.76 19.27 -13.47
CA GLN A 14 -11.39 18.93 -14.75
C GLN A 14 -10.44 18.21 -15.72
N ALA A 15 -9.12 18.36 -15.54
CA ALA A 15 -8.11 17.66 -16.36
C ALA A 15 -8.02 16.15 -16.05
N VAL A 16 -8.62 15.67 -14.95
CA VAL A 16 -8.58 14.24 -14.58
C VAL A 16 -9.44 13.41 -15.54
N THR A 17 -8.79 12.49 -16.26
CA THR A 17 -9.45 11.61 -17.26
C THR A 17 -9.81 10.23 -16.72
N ALA A 18 -9.18 9.78 -15.62
CA ALA A 18 -9.42 8.45 -15.05
C ALA A 18 -10.87 8.33 -14.55
N LYS A 19 -11.68 7.49 -15.21
CA LYS A 19 -13.14 7.41 -15.04
C LYS A 19 -13.60 7.44 -13.58
N ARG A 20 -13.05 6.57 -12.73
CA ARG A 20 -13.45 6.46 -11.31
C ARG A 20 -13.14 7.73 -10.51
N ALA A 21 -11.93 8.27 -10.67
CA ALA A 21 -11.52 9.50 -10.00
C ALA A 21 -12.35 10.69 -10.50
N LYS A 22 -12.55 10.79 -11.82
CA LYS A 22 -13.38 11.83 -12.45
C LYS A 22 -14.80 11.83 -11.90
N THR A 23 -15.46 10.66 -11.81
CA THR A 23 -16.81 10.55 -11.22
C THR A 23 -16.87 11.10 -9.80
N VAL A 24 -15.90 10.75 -8.95
CA VAL A 24 -15.83 11.22 -7.56
C VAL A 24 -15.62 12.74 -7.53
N ILE A 25 -14.71 13.27 -8.35
CA ILE A 25 -14.40 14.70 -8.44
C ILE A 25 -15.62 15.51 -8.89
N ASP A 26 -16.25 15.10 -9.99
CA ASP A 26 -17.43 15.79 -10.54
C ASP A 26 -18.56 15.87 -9.51
N HIS A 27 -18.82 14.76 -8.81
CA HIS A 27 -19.85 14.71 -7.77
C HIS A 27 -19.53 15.65 -6.60
N ILE A 28 -18.28 15.71 -6.15
CA ILE A 28 -17.87 16.63 -5.07
C ILE A 28 -17.95 18.09 -5.54
N ILE A 29 -17.65 18.40 -6.81
CA ILE A 29 -17.83 19.75 -7.38
C ILE A 29 -19.30 20.16 -7.33
N GLU A 30 -20.21 19.26 -7.69
CA GLU A 30 -21.65 19.53 -7.75
C GLU A 30 -22.32 19.59 -6.36
N HIS A 31 -22.02 18.62 -5.50
CA HIS A 31 -22.75 18.40 -4.23
C HIS A 31 -21.93 18.76 -2.98
N GLY A 32 -20.65 19.09 -3.13
CA GLY A 32 -19.74 19.48 -2.05
C GLY A 32 -19.09 18.31 -1.29
N HIS A 33 -19.65 17.10 -1.38
CA HIS A 33 -19.07 15.87 -0.87
C HIS A 33 -19.71 14.66 -1.58
N ILE A 34 -19.11 13.48 -1.43
CA ILE A 34 -19.68 12.20 -1.88
C ILE A 34 -19.55 11.15 -0.78
N THR A 35 -20.61 10.37 -0.57
CA THR A 35 -20.71 9.34 0.46
C THR A 35 -20.32 7.96 -0.05
N THR A 36 -19.99 7.04 0.86
CA THR A 36 -19.77 5.64 0.49
C THR A 36 -21.03 4.96 -0.05
N GLU A 37 -22.22 5.43 0.35
CA GLU A 37 -23.51 4.96 -0.16
C GLU A 37 -23.70 5.38 -1.62
N GLU A 38 -23.53 6.66 -1.96
CA GLU A 38 -23.63 7.15 -3.35
C GLU A 38 -22.62 6.46 -4.26
N LEU A 39 -21.37 6.29 -3.81
CA LEU A 39 -20.34 5.57 -4.57
C LEU A 39 -20.78 4.13 -4.92
N LYS A 40 -21.49 3.46 -4.02
CA LYS A 40 -21.95 2.09 -4.20
C LYS A 40 -23.24 2.01 -5.01
N GLU A 41 -24.27 2.75 -4.59
CA GLU A 41 -25.63 2.63 -5.11
C GLU A 41 -25.84 3.44 -6.41
N GLN A 42 -25.30 4.67 -6.49
CA GLN A 42 -25.46 5.52 -7.69
C GLN A 42 -24.43 5.19 -8.78
N TYR A 43 -23.20 4.86 -8.38
CA TYR A 43 -22.08 4.69 -9.32
C TYR A 43 -21.55 3.26 -9.45
N GLY A 44 -22.07 2.30 -8.67
CA GLY A 44 -21.72 0.89 -8.78
C GLY A 44 -20.30 0.53 -8.31
N TYR A 45 -19.63 1.40 -7.54
CA TYR A 45 -18.30 1.13 -7.02
C TYR A 45 -18.37 0.31 -5.72
N ASN A 46 -18.30 -1.02 -5.86
CA ASN A 46 -18.35 -1.99 -4.74
C ASN A 46 -17.24 -1.83 -3.68
N HIS A 47 -16.20 -1.04 -3.97
CA HIS A 47 -15.16 -0.66 -3.02
C HIS A 47 -15.04 0.87 -2.92
N PRO A 48 -15.97 1.56 -2.22
CA PRO A 48 -15.97 3.02 -2.14
C PRO A 48 -14.65 3.64 -1.63
N PRO A 49 -13.95 3.08 -0.63
CA PRO A 49 -12.67 3.63 -0.19
C PRO A 49 -11.61 3.63 -1.31
N ARG A 50 -11.67 2.68 -2.25
CA ARG A 50 -10.76 2.64 -3.41
C ARG A 50 -11.07 3.79 -4.38
N ALA A 51 -12.34 4.13 -4.60
CA ALA A 51 -12.71 5.26 -5.44
C ALA A 51 -12.17 6.59 -4.90
N ALA A 52 -12.30 6.82 -3.60
CA ALA A 52 -11.68 7.99 -2.95
C ALA A 52 -10.14 7.95 -3.01
N ARG A 53 -9.54 6.75 -2.91
CA ARG A 53 -8.09 6.57 -3.06
C ARG A 53 -7.61 6.92 -4.46
N ASP A 54 -8.35 6.57 -5.51
CA ASP A 54 -8.03 6.90 -6.90
C ASP A 54 -7.95 8.42 -7.13
N VAL A 55 -8.76 9.23 -6.43
CA VAL A 55 -8.67 10.71 -6.46
C VAL A 55 -7.40 11.21 -5.78
N ARG A 56 -7.08 10.69 -4.58
CA ARG A 56 -5.83 11.04 -3.87
C ARG A 56 -4.59 10.68 -4.69
N GLU A 57 -4.68 9.60 -5.48
CA GLU A 57 -3.61 9.19 -6.38
C GLU A 57 -3.40 10.17 -7.55
N GLN A 58 -4.37 11.01 -7.89
CA GLN A 58 -4.20 12.12 -8.85
C GLN A 58 -3.58 13.38 -8.22
N GLY A 59 -3.13 13.32 -6.96
CA GLY A 59 -2.59 14.47 -6.23
C GLY A 59 -3.66 15.39 -5.62
N ILE A 60 -4.93 14.98 -5.66
CA ILE A 60 -6.07 15.76 -5.17
C ILE A 60 -6.38 15.35 -3.71
N PRO A 61 -6.21 16.24 -2.72
CA PRO A 61 -6.47 15.94 -1.32
C PRO A 61 -7.97 15.77 -1.07
N LEU A 62 -8.32 14.71 -0.32
CA LEU A 62 -9.67 14.47 0.18
C LEU A 62 -9.67 14.32 1.70
N GLU A 63 -10.54 15.08 2.36
CA GLU A 63 -10.90 14.91 3.76
C GLU A 63 -11.98 13.83 3.89
N THR A 64 -11.80 12.91 4.84
CA THR A 64 -12.80 11.89 5.18
C THR A 64 -13.53 12.30 6.45
N PHE A 65 -14.86 12.27 6.44
CA PHE A 65 -15.70 12.54 7.61
C PHE A 65 -16.89 11.56 7.65
N ASN A 66 -17.65 11.55 8.75
CA ASN A 66 -18.81 10.66 8.90
C ASN A 66 -20.13 11.38 8.66
N VAL A 67 -21.05 10.71 7.96
CA VAL A 67 -22.46 11.10 7.79
C VAL A 67 -23.38 9.92 8.12
N LYS A 68 -24.69 10.14 8.21
CA LYS A 68 -25.66 9.06 8.33
C LYS A 68 -26.12 8.63 6.94
N ASP A 69 -26.16 7.32 6.69
CA ASP A 69 -26.75 6.76 5.48
C ASP A 69 -28.29 6.78 5.53
N SER A 70 -28.93 6.29 4.46
CA SER A 70 -30.39 6.16 4.36
C SER A 70 -31.04 5.32 5.48
N THR A 71 -30.26 4.45 6.14
CA THR A 71 -30.69 3.60 7.27
C THR A 71 -30.39 4.21 8.64
N GLY A 72 -29.69 5.35 8.69
CA GLY A 72 -29.26 6.03 9.90
C GLY A 72 -27.90 5.60 10.47
N ARG A 73 -27.19 4.68 9.80
CA ARG A 73 -25.85 4.21 10.20
C ARG A 73 -24.78 5.23 9.83
N ALA A 74 -23.77 5.39 10.68
CA ALA A 74 -22.61 6.22 10.37
C ALA A 74 -21.77 5.58 9.26
N ILE A 75 -21.58 6.31 8.17
CA ILE A 75 -20.80 5.93 7.00
C ILE A 75 -19.78 7.02 6.64
N GLY A 76 -18.78 6.66 5.84
CA GLY A 76 -17.78 7.61 5.37
C GLY A 76 -18.32 8.53 4.27
N ALA A 77 -17.85 9.76 4.28
CA ALA A 77 -18.03 10.76 3.22
C ALA A 77 -16.71 11.44 2.92
N TYR A 78 -16.56 11.92 1.69
CA TYR A 78 -15.34 12.52 1.17
C TYR A 78 -15.64 13.90 0.59
N ARG A 79 -14.83 14.89 0.95
CA ARG A 79 -14.84 16.24 0.34
C ARG A 79 -13.42 16.69 0.05
N PHE A 80 -13.25 17.74 -0.75
CA PHE A 80 -11.91 18.28 -0.99
C PHE A 80 -11.24 18.73 0.31
N GLY A 81 -9.96 18.37 0.46
CA GLY A 81 -9.10 18.86 1.52
C GLY A 81 -8.70 20.31 1.31
N LYS A 82 -7.66 20.77 2.03
CA LYS A 82 -7.14 22.12 1.84
C LYS A 82 -6.44 22.23 0.50
N TRP A 83 -6.57 23.39 -0.14
CA TRP A 83 -5.91 23.66 -1.43
C TRP A 83 -4.38 23.66 -1.31
N GLU A 84 -3.84 24.03 -0.15
CA GLU A 84 -2.41 23.96 0.17
C GLU A 84 -1.82 22.54 0.08
N ASP A 85 -2.66 21.51 0.26
CA ASP A 85 -2.25 20.11 0.23
C ASP A 85 -2.30 19.51 -1.20
N PHE A 86 -2.61 20.31 -2.22
CA PHE A 86 -2.57 19.86 -3.61
C PHE A 86 -1.15 19.52 -4.04
N ARG A 87 -0.98 18.30 -4.52
CA ARG A 87 0.31 17.76 -4.97
C ARG A 87 0.38 17.85 -6.50
N ALA A 88 0.77 19.02 -7.01
CA ALA A 88 0.90 19.28 -8.44
C ALA A 88 1.89 18.32 -9.14
N ASP A 89 2.84 17.77 -8.38
CA ASP A 89 3.79 16.72 -8.80
C ASP A 89 3.11 15.38 -9.15
N LYS A 90 1.84 15.18 -8.79
CA LYS A 90 1.11 13.90 -8.91
C LYS A 90 -0.05 13.91 -9.92
N LEU A 91 -0.16 14.96 -10.73
CA LEU A 91 -1.28 15.22 -11.67
C LEU A 91 -1.40 14.28 -12.88
N LYS A 92 -0.85 13.06 -12.82
CA LYS A 92 -0.99 12.04 -13.87
C LYS A 92 -1.52 10.70 -13.36
N GLY A 93 -1.70 10.55 -12.05
CA GLY A 93 -2.17 9.31 -11.44
C GLY A 93 -1.20 8.14 -11.57
N ARG A 94 -1.64 6.95 -11.14
CA ARG A 94 -0.88 5.71 -11.34
C ARG A 94 -1.08 5.15 -12.74
N HIS A 95 0.02 4.83 -13.40
CA HIS A 95 0.01 4.12 -14.67
C HIS A 95 -0.08 2.60 -14.45
N ALA A 96 -0.81 1.89 -15.32
CA ALA A 96 -0.82 0.43 -15.30
C ALA A 96 0.56 -0.12 -15.70
N PHE A 97 1.03 -1.16 -14.99
CA PHE A 97 2.27 -1.86 -15.34
C PHE A 97 2.07 -2.72 -16.59
N SER A 98 3.07 -2.75 -17.48
CA SER A 98 3.05 -3.61 -18.66
C SER A 98 3.35 -5.06 -18.28
N LYS A 99 2.92 -6.01 -19.12
CA LYS A 99 3.29 -7.43 -18.95
C LYS A 99 4.81 -7.63 -19.01
N GLN A 100 5.50 -6.88 -19.88
CA GLN A 100 6.95 -6.95 -19.98
C GLN A 100 7.63 -6.51 -18.68
N PHE A 101 7.17 -5.40 -18.09
CA PHE A 101 7.70 -4.92 -16.82
C PHE A 101 7.57 -5.95 -15.68
N LYS A 102 6.48 -6.73 -15.68
CA LYS A 102 6.32 -7.84 -14.73
C LYS A 102 7.36 -8.94 -14.95
N LYS A 103 7.62 -9.31 -16.21
CA LYS A 103 8.63 -10.31 -16.56
C LYS A 103 10.02 -9.86 -16.15
N ASP A 104 10.36 -8.59 -16.40
CA ASP A 104 11.67 -8.02 -16.03
C ASP A 104 11.88 -8.09 -14.50
N LEU A 105 10.83 -7.84 -13.70
CA LEU A 105 10.88 -8.01 -12.25
C LEU A 105 11.04 -9.48 -11.82
N VAL A 106 10.44 -10.42 -12.53
CA VAL A 106 10.59 -11.85 -12.25
C VAL A 106 11.98 -12.36 -12.64
N GLU A 107 12.56 -11.88 -13.74
CA GLU A 107 13.95 -12.18 -14.09
C GLU A 107 14.94 -11.64 -13.04
N GLU A 108 14.71 -10.43 -12.54
CA GLU A 108 15.58 -9.80 -11.54
C GLU A 108 15.46 -10.45 -10.15
N TYR A 109 14.23 -10.70 -9.69
CA TYR A 109 13.96 -11.08 -8.29
C TYR A 109 13.49 -12.53 -8.10
N GLY A 110 13.21 -13.24 -9.17
CA GLY A 110 12.63 -14.58 -9.15
C GLY A 110 11.12 -14.58 -8.87
N GLU A 111 10.52 -15.77 -9.00
CA GLU A 111 9.12 -16.05 -8.71
C GLU A 111 8.88 -16.20 -7.18
N GLN A 112 9.08 -15.11 -6.44
CA GLN A 112 8.92 -15.08 -4.99
C GLN A 112 8.32 -13.77 -4.48
N CYS A 113 7.73 -13.83 -3.30
CA CYS A 113 7.28 -12.65 -2.58
C CYS A 113 8.45 -12.06 -1.79
N LEU A 114 8.88 -10.84 -2.14
CA LEU A 114 10.03 -10.19 -1.50
C LEU A 114 9.81 -9.81 -0.03
N VAL A 115 8.59 -9.92 0.50
CA VAL A 115 8.27 -9.64 1.92
C VAL A 115 8.38 -10.89 2.79
N CYS A 116 7.83 -12.01 2.33
CA CYS A 116 7.79 -13.25 3.12
C CYS A 116 8.77 -14.31 2.64
N SER A 117 9.49 -14.06 1.54
CA SER A 117 10.48 -14.94 0.91
C SER A 117 9.93 -16.28 0.44
N ALA A 118 8.60 -16.44 0.35
CA ALA A 118 8.01 -17.64 -0.19
C ALA A 118 7.98 -17.58 -1.72
N ALA A 119 8.23 -18.73 -2.36
CA ALA A 119 8.05 -18.95 -3.78
C ALA A 119 6.55 -18.95 -4.14
N PHE A 120 6.23 -18.32 -5.28
CA PHE A 120 4.90 -18.23 -5.86
C PHE A 120 5.00 -18.17 -7.38
N GLU A 121 4.16 -18.91 -8.10
CA GLU A 121 4.02 -18.75 -9.55
C GLU A 121 3.73 -17.27 -9.91
N GLU A 122 4.28 -16.78 -11.03
CA GLU A 122 4.17 -15.37 -11.47
C GLU A 122 2.74 -14.83 -11.33
N ARG A 123 1.73 -15.62 -11.68
CA ARG A 123 0.32 -15.20 -11.65
C ARG A 123 -0.19 -14.77 -10.27
N TYR A 124 0.41 -15.24 -9.19
CA TYR A 124 0.03 -14.89 -7.80
C TYR A 124 0.80 -13.69 -7.25
N LEU A 125 1.85 -13.24 -7.95
CA LEU A 125 2.64 -12.08 -7.58
C LEU A 125 2.05 -10.80 -8.15
N GLN A 126 2.02 -9.78 -7.31
CA GLN A 126 1.60 -8.42 -7.63
C GLN A 126 2.84 -7.53 -7.65
N ILE A 127 2.86 -6.57 -8.57
CA ILE A 127 3.85 -5.50 -8.57
C ILE A 127 3.37 -4.44 -7.59
N ASP A 128 4.25 -4.05 -6.67
CA ASP A 128 4.03 -2.91 -5.78
C ASP A 128 5.28 -2.02 -5.74
N HIS A 129 5.09 -0.73 -5.47
CA HIS A 129 6.21 0.21 -5.29
C HIS A 129 6.89 -0.06 -3.95
N ARG A 130 8.23 -0.10 -3.88
CA ARG A 130 8.95 -0.24 -2.59
C ARG A 130 8.59 0.90 -1.64
N ILE A 131 8.77 2.14 -2.10
CA ILE A 131 8.30 3.33 -1.41
C ILE A 131 6.90 3.66 -1.96
N PRO A 132 5.89 3.85 -1.10
CA PRO A 132 4.55 4.09 -1.60
C PRO A 132 4.43 5.34 -2.46
N TYR A 133 3.54 5.27 -3.46
CA TYR A 133 3.18 6.40 -4.32
C TYR A 133 2.82 7.67 -3.54
N GLN A 134 2.14 7.52 -2.39
CA GLN A 134 1.78 8.64 -1.52
C GLN A 134 3.00 9.39 -0.98
N VAL A 135 4.15 8.73 -0.83
CA VAL A 135 5.40 9.33 -0.37
C VAL A 135 6.23 9.81 -1.56
N ALA A 136 6.61 8.93 -2.49
CA ALA A 136 7.58 9.24 -3.55
C ALA A 136 6.99 9.59 -4.94
N GLY A 137 5.67 9.46 -5.14
CA GLY A 137 5.06 9.58 -6.46
C GLY A 137 5.27 8.34 -7.34
N ASP A 138 5.14 8.48 -8.66
CA ASP A 138 5.45 7.45 -9.66
C ASP A 138 6.54 7.96 -10.59
N ASP A 139 7.36 7.06 -11.14
CA ASP A 139 8.34 7.43 -12.16
C ASP A 139 7.60 7.66 -13.50
N PRO A 140 7.61 8.88 -14.07
CA PRO A 140 6.89 9.16 -15.31
C PRO A 140 7.56 8.52 -16.54
N LYS A 141 8.76 7.93 -16.40
CA LYS A 141 9.49 7.35 -17.52
C LYS A 141 8.92 5.99 -17.92
N PRO A 142 8.89 5.66 -19.22
CA PRO A 142 8.48 4.34 -19.70
C PRO A 142 9.45 3.24 -19.22
N ASN A 143 10.74 3.54 -19.10
CA ASN A 143 11.76 2.67 -18.52
C ASN A 143 11.90 2.93 -17.02
N ARG A 144 10.96 2.40 -16.26
CA ARG A 144 10.98 2.44 -14.79
C ARG A 144 12.19 1.67 -14.25
N ASN A 145 12.83 2.22 -13.22
CA ASN A 145 13.87 1.51 -12.50
C ASN A 145 13.27 0.34 -11.71
N LEU A 146 13.64 -0.91 -12.03
CA LEU A 146 13.16 -2.11 -11.35
C LEU A 146 13.40 -2.05 -9.83
N ALA A 147 14.50 -1.42 -9.40
CA ALA A 147 14.85 -1.27 -7.98
C ALA A 147 13.79 -0.51 -7.16
N HIS A 148 12.93 0.30 -7.79
CA HIS A 148 11.86 1.02 -7.09
C HIS A 148 10.61 0.16 -6.86
N TYR A 149 10.60 -1.08 -7.35
CA TYR A 149 9.45 -1.97 -7.33
C TYR A 149 9.82 -3.30 -6.69
N MET A 150 8.78 -4.07 -6.36
CA MET A 150 8.92 -5.38 -5.76
C MET A 150 7.77 -6.30 -6.17
N LEU A 151 8.05 -7.60 -6.22
CA LEU A 151 7.04 -8.64 -6.33
C LEU A 151 6.56 -9.04 -4.94
N VAL A 152 5.25 -9.03 -4.73
CA VAL A 152 4.61 -9.36 -3.46
C VAL A 152 3.38 -10.24 -3.65
N CYS A 153 3.17 -11.20 -2.77
CA CYS A 153 1.90 -11.93 -2.73
C CYS A 153 0.77 -11.03 -2.21
N SER A 154 -0.48 -11.36 -2.55
CA SER A 154 -1.66 -10.56 -2.19
C SER A 154 -1.80 -10.28 -0.68
N SER A 155 -1.48 -11.28 0.15
CA SER A 155 -1.49 -11.15 1.61
C SER A 155 -0.47 -10.12 2.11
N CYS A 156 0.78 -10.22 1.64
CA CYS A 156 1.83 -9.29 2.02
C CYS A 156 1.57 -7.88 1.50
N ASN A 157 1.03 -7.76 0.28
CA ASN A 157 0.65 -6.46 -0.28
C ASN A 157 -0.43 -5.78 0.56
N ARG A 158 -1.45 -6.54 1.00
CA ARG A 158 -2.48 -6.01 1.89
C ARG A 158 -1.92 -5.58 3.23
N ALA A 159 -1.03 -6.37 3.83
CA ALA A 159 -0.39 -6.04 5.11
C ALA A 159 0.49 -4.79 4.99
N LYS A 160 1.27 -4.67 3.91
CA LYS A 160 2.03 -3.47 3.57
C LYS A 160 1.13 -2.25 3.43
N SER A 161 0.11 -2.34 2.58
CA SER A 161 -0.85 -1.25 2.37
C SER A 161 -1.45 -0.77 3.68
N TRP A 162 -1.94 -1.69 4.52
CA TRP A 162 -2.52 -1.35 5.81
C TRP A 162 -1.51 -0.66 6.72
N SER A 163 -0.30 -1.20 6.85
CA SER A 163 0.72 -0.62 7.71
C SER A 163 1.19 0.76 7.23
N CYS A 164 1.29 0.95 5.92
CA CYS A 164 1.67 2.23 5.33
C CYS A 164 0.56 3.27 5.50
N GLU A 165 -0.71 2.92 5.25
CA GLU A 165 -1.87 3.81 5.42
C GLU A 165 -2.03 4.35 6.86
N HIS A 166 -1.45 3.67 7.85
CA HIS A 166 -1.48 4.07 9.27
C HIS A 166 -0.12 4.59 9.78
N CYS A 167 0.87 4.75 8.91
CA CYS A 167 2.19 5.24 9.29
C CYS A 167 2.22 6.78 9.32
N THR A 168 2.87 7.37 10.32
CA THR A 168 3.06 8.83 10.40
C THR A 168 3.78 9.39 9.16
N ASN A 169 4.75 8.65 8.60
CA ASN A 169 5.42 9.10 7.38
C ASN A 169 4.46 9.23 6.20
N TRP A 170 3.53 8.29 6.07
CA TRP A 170 2.50 8.35 5.05
C TRP A 170 1.50 9.48 5.27
N LEU A 171 1.10 9.71 6.52
CA LEU A 171 0.03 10.66 6.84
C LEU A 171 0.48 12.12 6.81
N THR A 172 1.73 12.39 7.21
CA THR A 172 2.18 13.77 7.46
C THR A 172 3.53 14.11 6.85
N LYS A 173 4.55 13.26 7.04
CA LYS A 173 5.95 13.65 6.72
C LYS A 173 6.30 13.52 5.24
N HIS A 174 5.83 12.46 4.58
CA HIS A 174 6.12 12.13 3.18
C HIS A 174 7.61 12.11 2.82
N ASP A 175 8.46 11.60 3.71
CA ASP A 175 9.91 11.50 3.53
C ASP A 175 10.30 10.12 2.95
N PRO A 176 10.85 10.04 1.72
CA PRO A 176 11.29 8.79 1.13
C PRO A 176 12.38 8.06 1.94
N ALA A 177 13.31 8.78 2.59
CA ALA A 177 14.42 8.17 3.33
C ALA A 177 13.90 7.32 4.50
N ILE A 178 12.84 7.78 5.18
CA ILE A 178 12.15 6.99 6.22
C ILE A 178 11.56 5.70 5.63
N CYS A 179 11.07 5.74 4.39
CA CYS A 179 10.55 4.54 3.76
C CYS A 179 11.66 3.58 3.34
N GLU A 180 12.81 4.08 2.86
CA GLU A 180 13.97 3.27 2.45
C GLU A 180 14.48 2.37 3.58
N GLU A 181 14.43 2.86 4.82
CA GLU A 181 14.82 2.12 6.03
C GLU A 181 13.69 1.27 6.65
N CYS A 182 12.50 1.24 6.02
CA CYS A 182 11.34 0.50 6.50
C CYS A 182 11.28 -0.93 5.95
N TYR A 183 10.90 -1.89 6.79
CA TYR A 183 10.67 -3.28 6.39
C TYR A 183 9.82 -3.44 5.12
N TRP A 184 8.81 -2.59 4.94
CA TRP A 184 7.90 -2.70 3.79
C TRP A 184 8.52 -2.27 2.46
N ALA A 185 9.60 -1.49 2.46
CA ALA A 185 10.34 -1.11 1.26
C ALA A 185 11.58 -2.00 1.07
N SER A 186 12.26 -2.32 2.17
CA SER A 186 13.54 -3.02 2.19
C SER A 186 13.54 -4.19 3.20
N PRO A 187 12.77 -5.28 2.97
CA PRO A 187 12.59 -6.36 3.95
C PRO A 187 13.86 -7.05 4.46
N LEU A 188 14.96 -6.95 3.69
CA LEU A 188 16.26 -7.54 4.01
C LEU A 188 17.25 -6.55 4.66
N ASP A 189 16.99 -5.24 4.55
CA ASP A 189 17.85 -4.18 5.10
C ASP A 189 16.98 -3.03 5.61
N TYR A 190 16.57 -3.13 6.88
CA TYR A 190 15.65 -2.17 7.49
C TYR A 190 15.91 -2.00 8.98
N ASN A 191 15.49 -0.86 9.52
CA ASN A 191 15.63 -0.51 10.94
C ASN A 191 14.29 -0.24 11.65
N HIS A 192 13.17 -0.28 10.94
CA HIS A 192 11.86 -0.10 11.57
C HIS A 192 10.71 -0.71 10.75
N ILE A 193 9.54 -0.82 11.38
CA ILE A 193 8.28 -1.09 10.67
C ILE A 193 7.34 0.07 10.95
N ALA A 194 7.01 0.83 9.91
CA ALA A 194 6.14 2.00 10.00
C ALA A 194 6.56 2.98 11.12
N MET A 195 7.87 3.28 11.21
CA MET A 195 8.50 4.15 12.21
C MET A 195 8.43 3.64 13.66
N ARG A 196 8.10 2.36 13.85
CA ARG A 196 8.17 1.70 15.16
C ARG A 196 9.42 0.83 15.20
N ASP A 197 10.12 0.84 16.33
CA ASP A 197 11.28 -0.01 16.55
C ASP A 197 10.85 -1.47 16.69
N ILE A 198 10.72 -2.13 15.54
CA ILE A 198 10.27 -3.50 15.38
C ILE A 198 11.22 -4.14 14.38
N ARG A 199 11.66 -5.37 14.68
CA ARG A 199 12.28 -6.28 13.71
C ARG A 199 11.38 -7.50 13.53
N ARG A 200 10.99 -7.75 12.30
CA ARG A 200 10.25 -8.93 11.85
C ARG A 200 11.15 -9.76 10.93
N LEU A 201 11.41 -10.99 11.31
CA LEU A 201 11.95 -11.99 10.40
C LEU A 201 10.76 -12.80 9.85
N ALA A 202 10.55 -12.76 8.54
CA ALA A 202 9.61 -13.64 7.86
C ALA A 202 10.39 -14.83 7.31
N MET A 203 9.90 -16.04 7.60
CA MET A 203 10.46 -17.29 7.11
C MET A 203 9.31 -18.16 6.64
N VAL A 204 9.52 -18.84 5.52
CA VAL A 204 8.60 -19.84 5.00
C VAL A 204 9.45 -21.04 4.61
N TRP A 205 9.04 -22.23 5.06
CA TRP A 205 9.60 -23.50 4.60
C TRP A 205 8.63 -24.05 3.55
N GLN A 206 9.10 -24.26 2.33
CA GLN A 206 8.29 -24.82 1.24
C GLN A 206 8.91 -26.10 0.70
N ASP A 207 8.07 -26.95 0.12
CA ASP A 207 8.47 -28.17 -0.56
C ASP A 207 9.42 -29.03 0.31
N GLU A 208 10.67 -29.21 -0.12
CA GLU A 208 11.66 -30.04 0.58
C GLU A 208 12.01 -29.51 1.98
N GLU A 209 11.91 -28.19 2.19
CA GLU A 209 12.23 -27.53 3.46
C GLU A 209 11.21 -27.84 4.56
N VAL A 210 9.99 -28.28 4.21
CA VAL A 210 8.93 -28.62 5.18
C VAL A 210 9.43 -29.68 6.17
N SER A 211 10.22 -30.65 5.68
CA SER A 211 10.81 -31.69 6.52
C SER A 211 11.74 -31.13 7.62
N GLN A 212 12.44 -30.03 7.33
CA GLN A 212 13.30 -29.33 8.29
C GLN A 212 12.46 -28.64 9.37
N TYR A 213 11.38 -27.94 8.96
CA TYR A 213 10.46 -27.32 9.89
C TYR A 213 9.83 -28.35 10.84
N ASP A 214 9.35 -29.47 10.30
CA ASP A 214 8.74 -30.53 11.10
C ASP A 214 9.73 -31.18 12.08
N GLY A 215 11.00 -31.33 11.67
CA GLY A 215 12.08 -31.75 12.55
C GLY A 215 12.28 -30.79 13.72
N ILE A 216 12.42 -29.49 13.44
CA ILE A 216 12.61 -28.45 14.47
C ILE A 216 11.38 -28.35 15.37
N LYS A 217 10.17 -28.49 14.82
CA LYS A 217 8.91 -28.48 15.58
C LYS A 217 8.85 -29.59 16.62
N LYS A 218 9.36 -30.79 16.29
CA LYS A 218 9.47 -31.88 17.28
C LYS A 218 10.44 -31.52 18.40
N LEU A 219 11.56 -30.86 18.10
CA LEU A 219 12.51 -30.39 19.11
C LEU A 219 11.91 -29.32 20.02
N ALA A 220 11.15 -28.38 19.46
CA ALA A 220 10.44 -27.36 20.22
C ALA A 220 9.42 -27.99 21.19
N ALA A 221 8.67 -29.01 20.73
CA ALA A 221 7.70 -29.73 21.54
C ALA A 221 8.33 -30.49 22.72
N ILE A 222 9.55 -31.02 22.58
CA ILE A 222 10.28 -31.66 23.69
C ILE A 222 10.54 -30.66 24.82
N GLY A 223 10.76 -29.38 24.48
CA GLY A 223 10.98 -28.29 25.43
C GLY A 223 9.71 -27.58 25.90
N ASP A 224 8.52 -28.02 25.46
CA ASP A 224 7.24 -27.31 25.68
C ASP A 224 7.28 -25.84 25.21
N GLU A 225 8.02 -25.57 24.12
CA GLU A 225 8.14 -24.23 23.53
C GLU A 225 7.35 -24.13 22.21
N ASP A 226 6.70 -22.98 21.98
CA ASP A 226 6.22 -22.64 20.64
C ASP A 226 7.39 -22.36 19.69
N MET A 227 7.17 -22.56 18.39
CA MET A 227 8.20 -22.42 17.37
C MET A 227 8.90 -21.04 17.35
N PRO A 228 8.17 -19.91 17.34
CA PRO A 228 8.80 -18.59 17.46
C PRO A 228 9.69 -18.43 18.69
N THR A 229 9.26 -18.91 19.85
CA THR A 229 10.03 -18.86 21.09
C THR A 229 11.30 -19.71 20.98
N PHE A 230 11.16 -20.94 20.47
CA PHE A 230 12.26 -21.86 20.27
C PHE A 230 13.35 -21.28 19.35
N VAL A 231 12.96 -20.74 18.20
CA VAL A 231 13.91 -20.11 17.25
C VAL A 231 14.61 -18.90 17.87
N LYS A 232 13.88 -18.04 18.59
CA LYS A 232 14.51 -16.91 19.31
C LYS A 232 15.50 -17.39 20.36
N ASN A 233 15.23 -18.49 21.05
CA ASN A 233 16.15 -19.08 22.02
C ASN A 233 17.41 -19.63 21.35
N LEU A 234 17.30 -20.28 20.18
CA LEU A 234 18.48 -20.70 19.41
C LEU A 234 19.38 -19.50 19.03
N ILE A 235 18.77 -18.41 18.55
CA ILE A 235 19.51 -17.19 18.22
C ILE A 235 20.21 -16.61 19.45
N ARG A 236 19.49 -16.52 20.59
CA ARG A 236 20.08 -16.03 21.86
C ARG A 236 21.27 -16.87 22.31
N LYS A 237 21.21 -18.19 22.13
CA LYS A 237 22.34 -19.09 22.45
C LYS A 237 23.54 -18.80 21.55
N GLN A 238 23.32 -18.54 20.26
CA GLN A 238 24.40 -18.22 19.33
C GLN A 238 25.05 -16.87 19.61
N LEU A 239 24.30 -15.85 20.06
CA LEU A 239 24.83 -14.54 20.43
C LEU A 239 25.63 -14.53 21.75
N LYS A 240 25.52 -15.59 22.56
CA LYS A 240 26.27 -15.75 23.81
C LYS A 240 27.57 -16.56 23.63
N ARG A 241 27.79 -17.10 22.43
CA ARG A 241 29.03 -17.76 22.04
C ARG A 241 30.02 -16.71 21.54
#